data_AF-A0A9P0WXA8-F1
#
_entry.id   AF-A0A9P0WXA8-F1
#
_cell.length_a   1.000
_cell.length_b   1.000
_cell.length_c   1.000
_cell.angle_alpha   90.00
_cell.angle_beta   90.00
_cell.angle_gamma   90.00
#
_symmetry.space_group_name_H-M   'P 1'
#
loop_
_entity.id
_entity.type
_entity.pdbx_description
1 polymer ?
#
loop_
_entity_poly.entity_id
_entity_poly.type
_entity_poly.pdbx_seq_one_letter_code
_entity_poly.pdbx_strand_id
1 'polypeptide(L)'
;MKARYLLFFSYIGTTFRSSEKLWIKMGRKYPDPESVQGIMEIALLKLKSENYPALNLSSRTDGGVHALNTSAHIDLVPRSGSKLFHQDSIPYELNKFFLKRDISIFVKNIIRVNDDFSARRNAISRTYLYRFAVLREGLSEKVSIGQYIPVEEWKRCLFIRPKQFDIEKFKEAAKYFEGYHDFTTFKKFDKLKQHKHNRRYIYSINVRPGQPIVTSYTNTPSPYFDYWDVEIKGHSFVHNQIRRMVGSLITVATGKIEPRDIKLMLHIPSKHSWVSQITSIPPHGLYLCNVEYKPEDLIYKSKNDNEIVSGN
;
A
#
# COMPACT_ATOMS: atom_id res chain seq x y z
N MET A 1 -21.18 -25.70 3.86
CA MET A 1 -20.46 -25.43 2.59
C MET A 1 -19.55 -24.24 2.80
N LYS A 2 -18.23 -24.40 2.65
CA LYS A 2 -17.25 -23.31 2.75
C LYS A 2 -17.25 -22.49 1.46
N ALA A 3 -17.06 -21.17 1.55
CA ALA A 3 -16.84 -20.32 0.37
C ALA A 3 -15.70 -19.34 0.62
N ARG A 4 -14.85 -19.16 -0.41
CA ARG A 4 -13.82 -18.13 -0.44
C ARG A 4 -14.34 -16.85 -1.08
N TYR A 5 -14.03 -15.72 -0.45
CA TYR A 5 -14.36 -14.40 -0.94
C TYR A 5 -13.10 -13.54 -1.05
N LEU A 6 -13.03 -12.70 -2.08
CA LEU A 6 -12.05 -11.63 -2.24
C LEU A 6 -12.70 -10.29 -1.95
N LEU A 7 -12.16 -9.57 -0.97
CA LEU A 7 -12.59 -8.24 -0.57
C LEU A 7 -11.68 -7.19 -1.16
N PHE A 8 -12.25 -6.07 -1.61
CA PHE A 8 -11.56 -4.84 -1.97
C PHE A 8 -11.92 -3.76 -0.96
N PHE A 9 -10.92 -3.07 -0.42
CA PHE A 9 -11.13 -2.10 0.64
C PHE A 9 -10.07 -1.01 0.66
N SER A 10 -10.39 0.10 1.31
CA SER A 10 -9.50 1.25 1.54
C SER A 10 -9.36 1.54 3.01
N TYR A 11 -8.25 2.19 3.39
CA TYR A 11 -8.05 2.65 4.75
C TYR A 11 -7.06 3.80 4.87
N ILE A 12 -7.19 4.53 5.97
CA ILE A 12 -6.23 5.55 6.41
C ILE A 12 -5.26 4.91 7.41
N GLY A 13 -4.02 4.70 6.98
CA GLY A 13 -3.02 3.98 7.79
C GLY A 13 -2.48 4.68 9.03
N THR A 14 -2.72 5.98 9.22
CA THR A 14 -2.05 6.79 10.27
C THR A 14 -2.46 6.45 11.69
N THR A 15 -3.58 5.76 11.88
CA THR A 15 -4.08 5.26 13.17
C THR A 15 -3.72 3.79 13.42
N PHE A 16 -3.08 3.12 12.45
CA PHE A 16 -2.76 1.70 12.54
C PHE A 16 -1.25 1.48 12.68
N ARG A 17 -0.87 0.52 13.52
CA ARG A 17 0.51 0.06 13.68
C ARG A 17 1.05 -0.58 12.41
N SER A 18 0.20 -1.31 11.68
CA SER A 18 0.48 -1.95 10.40
C SER A 18 -0.80 -2.47 9.76
N SER A 19 -0.72 -2.85 8.49
CA SER A 19 -1.81 -3.61 7.87
C SER A 19 -1.92 -5.03 8.41
N GLU A 20 -0.80 -5.74 8.53
CA GLU A 20 -0.75 -7.11 9.05
C GLU A 20 -0.79 -7.13 10.57
N LYS A 21 -1.50 -8.12 11.13
CA LYS A 21 -1.58 -8.33 12.56
C LYS A 21 -0.32 -8.96 13.14
N LEU A 22 -0.01 -8.67 14.40
CA LEU A 22 1.03 -9.37 15.15
C LEU A 22 0.43 -10.55 15.93
N TRP A 23 1.03 -11.72 15.77
CA TRP A 23 0.73 -12.87 16.62
C TRP A 23 1.54 -12.74 17.91
N ILE A 24 0.90 -12.29 19.00
CA ILE A 24 1.55 -12.30 20.32
C ILE A 24 1.81 -13.77 20.69
N LYS A 25 3.06 -14.08 21.04
CA LYS A 25 3.63 -15.42 21.29
C LYS A 25 2.96 -16.29 22.39
N MET A 26 1.77 -15.94 22.87
CA MET A 26 1.09 -16.65 23.98
C MET A 26 -0.03 -17.61 23.53
N GLY A 27 0.09 -18.21 22.34
CA GLY A 27 -0.73 -19.37 21.95
C GLY A 27 -2.25 -19.13 21.80
N ARG A 28 -2.73 -17.89 21.89
CA ARG A 28 -4.14 -17.53 21.68
C ARG A 28 -4.27 -16.59 20.49
N LYS A 29 -5.28 -16.84 19.64
CA LYS A 29 -5.67 -15.98 18.52
C LYS A 29 -6.31 -14.70 19.07
N TYR A 30 -5.52 -13.83 19.69
CA TYR A 30 -6.02 -12.56 20.20
C TYR A 30 -6.45 -11.64 19.04
N PRO A 31 -7.52 -10.84 19.21
CA PRO A 31 -7.80 -9.73 18.33
C PRO A 31 -6.66 -8.71 18.40
N ASP A 32 -6.10 -8.31 17.25
CA ASP A 32 -5.12 -7.23 17.14
C ASP A 32 -5.83 -5.94 16.67
N PRO A 33 -6.42 -5.14 17.58
CA PRO A 33 -7.20 -3.96 17.21
C PRO A 33 -6.35 -2.84 16.61
N GLU A 34 -5.02 -2.92 16.71
CA GLU A 34 -4.09 -1.91 16.21
C GLU A 34 -3.67 -2.14 14.75
N SER A 35 -4.10 -3.26 14.15
CA SER A 35 -3.81 -3.58 12.75
C SER A 35 -5.08 -3.60 11.90
N VAL A 36 -4.93 -3.26 10.62
CA VAL A 36 -6.04 -3.31 9.65
C VAL A 36 -6.61 -4.73 9.54
N GLN A 37 -5.72 -5.74 9.48
CA GLN A 37 -6.13 -7.13 9.42
C GLN A 37 -6.90 -7.55 10.68
N GLY A 38 -6.37 -7.27 11.87
CA GLY A 38 -7.01 -7.69 13.11
C GLY A 38 -8.36 -7.01 13.33
N ILE A 39 -8.49 -5.71 13.05
CA ILE A 39 -9.79 -5.02 13.19
C ILE A 39 -10.81 -5.49 12.14
N MET A 40 -10.38 -5.82 10.92
CA MET A 40 -11.24 -6.45 9.92
C MET A 40 -11.72 -7.84 10.38
N GLU A 41 -10.85 -8.66 10.94
CA GLU A 41 -11.22 -9.97 11.49
C GLU A 41 -12.20 -9.85 12.66
N ILE A 42 -12.03 -8.85 13.54
CA ILE A 42 -12.99 -8.53 14.62
C ILE A 42 -14.36 -8.16 14.05
N ALA A 43 -14.40 -7.32 13.01
CA ALA A 43 -15.64 -6.94 12.34
C ALA A 43 -16.32 -8.15 11.68
N LEU A 44 -15.55 -9.04 11.04
CA LEU A 44 -16.05 -10.25 10.40
C LEU A 44 -16.68 -11.25 11.38
N LEU A 45 -16.30 -11.24 12.67
CA LEU A 45 -16.98 -12.06 13.69
C LEU A 45 -18.47 -11.73 13.83
N LYS A 46 -18.91 -10.51 13.44
CA LYS A 46 -20.34 -10.12 13.45
C LYS A 46 -21.18 -10.91 12.46
N LEU A 47 -20.58 -11.49 11.43
CA LEU A 47 -21.25 -12.36 10.47
C LEU A 47 -21.64 -13.72 11.08
N LYS A 48 -21.08 -14.08 12.25
CA LYS A 48 -21.38 -15.34 12.95
C LYS A 48 -21.13 -16.60 12.09
N SER A 49 -20.08 -16.55 11.27
CA SER A 49 -19.56 -17.71 10.54
C SER A 49 -19.10 -18.79 11.54
N GLU A 50 -19.22 -20.07 11.17
CA GLU A 50 -18.85 -21.19 12.03
C GLU A 50 -17.33 -21.28 12.25
N ASN A 51 -16.52 -20.84 11.27
CA ASN A 51 -15.08 -20.77 11.40
C ASN A 51 -14.61 -19.36 11.82
N TYR A 52 -13.41 -19.28 12.39
CA TYR A 52 -12.75 -17.99 12.57
C TYR A 52 -12.41 -17.38 11.20
N PRO A 53 -12.88 -16.16 10.90
CA PRO A 53 -12.63 -15.51 9.61
C PRO A 53 -11.19 -14.99 9.56
N ALA A 54 -10.28 -15.81 9.05
CA ALA A 54 -8.87 -15.43 8.90
C ALA A 54 -8.64 -14.66 7.60
N LEU A 55 -8.27 -13.38 7.70
CA LEU A 55 -8.06 -12.50 6.55
C LEU A 55 -6.63 -12.65 6.02
N ASN A 56 -6.50 -12.80 4.70
CA ASN A 56 -5.20 -12.94 4.03
C ASN A 56 -4.98 -11.78 3.04
N LEU A 57 -4.14 -10.82 3.45
CA LEU A 57 -3.86 -9.60 2.68
C LEU A 57 -3.09 -9.88 1.38
N SER A 58 -3.46 -9.18 0.30
CA SER A 58 -2.71 -9.16 -0.96
C SER A 58 -1.32 -8.53 -0.83
N SER A 59 -1.22 -7.51 0.02
CA SER A 59 -0.01 -6.73 0.25
C SER A 59 0.04 -6.30 1.71
N ARG A 60 1.26 -6.29 2.27
CA ARG A 60 1.52 -5.71 3.58
C ARG A 60 1.98 -4.27 3.39
N THR A 61 1.37 -3.35 4.13
CA THR A 61 1.84 -1.98 4.34
C THR A 61 2.30 -1.77 5.78
N ASP A 62 3.33 -0.94 5.93
CA ASP A 62 3.83 -0.49 7.24
C ASP A 62 2.79 0.41 7.94
N GLY A 63 2.97 0.65 9.24
CA GLY A 63 2.20 1.66 9.97
C GLY A 63 2.31 3.03 9.33
N GLY A 64 1.17 3.74 9.26
CA GLY A 64 1.08 5.04 8.62
C GLY A 64 0.87 5.05 7.11
N VAL A 65 1.07 3.92 6.41
CA VAL A 65 0.84 3.84 4.95
C VAL A 65 -0.65 3.65 4.67
N HIS A 66 -1.19 4.43 3.75
CA HIS A 66 -2.60 4.36 3.36
C HIS A 66 -2.87 3.32 2.28
N ALA A 67 -4.14 2.97 2.07
CA ALA A 67 -4.57 2.21 0.90
C ALA A 67 -5.84 2.81 0.31
N LEU A 68 -5.81 3.13 -0.99
CA LEU A 68 -6.99 3.54 -1.74
C LEU A 68 -7.72 2.33 -2.31
N ASN A 69 -7.02 1.28 -2.70
CA ASN A 69 -7.63 0.02 -3.12
C ASN A 69 -6.66 -1.13 -2.86
N THR A 70 -6.78 -1.74 -1.68
CA THR A 70 -6.13 -3.01 -1.38
C THR A 70 -7.14 -4.14 -1.47
N SER A 71 -6.67 -5.36 -1.37
CA SER A 71 -7.52 -6.54 -1.36
C SER A 71 -7.03 -7.63 -0.42
N ALA A 72 -7.94 -8.50 0.00
CA ALA A 72 -7.65 -9.64 0.84
C ALA A 72 -8.69 -10.73 0.63
N HIS A 73 -8.31 -12.00 0.81
CA HIS A 73 -9.27 -13.10 0.75
C HIS A 73 -9.59 -13.65 2.14
N ILE A 74 -10.81 -14.17 2.27
CA ILE A 74 -11.30 -14.86 3.46
C ILE A 74 -12.02 -16.13 3.08
N ASP A 75 -12.02 -17.09 4.00
CA ASP A 75 -12.86 -18.27 3.94
C ASP A 75 -13.97 -18.14 4.98
N LEU A 76 -15.22 -18.28 4.56
CA LEU A 76 -16.39 -18.25 5.45
C LEU A 76 -17.21 -19.55 5.32
N VAL A 77 -17.69 -20.02 6.47
CA VAL A 77 -18.60 -21.16 6.61
C VAL A 77 -19.91 -20.64 7.21
N PRO A 78 -21.04 -20.67 6.47
CA PRO A 78 -22.34 -20.31 7.00
C PRO A 78 -22.79 -21.35 8.04
N ARG A 79 -23.71 -20.97 8.92
CA ARG A 79 -24.31 -21.89 9.88
C ARG A 79 -25.06 -23.01 9.17
N SER A 80 -25.12 -24.18 9.79
CA SER A 80 -25.95 -25.29 9.32
C SER A 80 -27.38 -24.82 8.96
N GLY A 81 -27.86 -25.20 7.77
CA GLY A 81 -29.17 -24.79 7.22
C GLY A 81 -29.26 -23.35 6.68
N SER A 82 -28.20 -22.53 6.79
CA SER A 82 -28.19 -21.16 6.26
C SER A 82 -27.65 -21.08 4.83
N LYS A 83 -28.11 -20.07 4.08
CA LYS A 83 -27.53 -19.73 2.77
C LYS A 83 -26.11 -19.18 2.92
N LEU A 84 -25.34 -19.21 1.84
CA LEU A 84 -24.06 -18.51 1.75
C LEU A 84 -24.26 -17.01 2.04
N PHE A 85 -23.21 -16.37 2.55
CA PHE A 85 -23.21 -14.94 2.77
C PHE A 85 -23.36 -14.20 1.45
N HIS A 86 -24.37 -13.34 1.37
CA HIS A 86 -24.61 -12.51 0.20
C HIS A 86 -23.50 -11.46 0.04
N GLN A 87 -23.12 -11.16 -1.20
CA GLN A 87 -22.03 -10.23 -1.49
C GLN A 87 -22.33 -8.83 -0.96
N ASP A 88 -23.59 -8.39 -0.95
CA ASP A 88 -23.93 -7.06 -0.41
C ASP A 88 -24.00 -7.01 1.13
N SER A 89 -24.31 -8.14 1.78
CA SER A 89 -24.47 -8.17 3.24
C SER A 89 -23.14 -8.00 3.97
N ILE A 90 -22.04 -8.52 3.41
CA ILE A 90 -20.72 -8.44 4.06
C ILE A 90 -20.20 -7.00 4.12
N PRO A 91 -20.09 -6.24 3.01
CA PRO A 91 -19.67 -4.83 3.05
C PRO A 91 -20.59 -3.98 3.92
N TYR A 92 -21.91 -4.21 3.87
CA TYR A 92 -22.87 -3.49 4.71
C TYR A 92 -22.55 -3.66 6.21
N GLU A 93 -22.44 -4.90 6.70
CA GLU A 93 -22.17 -5.16 8.12
C GLU A 93 -20.79 -4.66 8.56
N LEU A 94 -19.76 -4.82 7.71
CA LEU A 94 -18.41 -4.35 8.01
C LEU A 94 -18.34 -2.82 8.04
N ASN A 95 -18.88 -2.13 7.03
CA ASN A 95 -18.88 -0.67 6.99
C ASN A 95 -19.71 -0.08 8.13
N LYS A 96 -20.86 -0.69 8.47
CA LYS A 96 -21.65 -0.32 9.65
C LYS A 96 -20.86 -0.48 10.95
N PHE A 97 -20.04 -1.53 11.08
CA PHE A 97 -19.17 -1.72 12.23
C PHE A 97 -18.10 -0.63 12.34
N PHE A 98 -17.45 -0.28 11.22
CA PHE A 98 -16.38 0.72 11.17
C PHE A 98 -16.91 2.14 11.41
N LEU A 99 -18.00 2.53 10.75
CA LEU A 99 -18.63 3.84 10.92
C LEU A 99 -19.07 4.08 12.37
N LYS A 100 -19.71 3.09 13.00
CA LYS A 100 -20.15 3.20 14.42
C LYS A 100 -19.01 3.35 15.42
N ARG A 101 -17.77 3.10 15.01
CA ARG A 101 -16.58 3.10 15.88
C ARG A 101 -15.53 4.13 15.44
N ASP A 102 -15.86 4.96 14.45
CA ASP A 102 -14.92 5.92 13.86
C ASP A 102 -13.61 5.25 13.38
N ILE A 103 -13.73 4.06 12.78
CA ILE A 103 -12.59 3.33 12.22
C ILE A 103 -12.49 3.65 10.73
N SER A 104 -11.31 4.11 10.32
CA SER A 104 -11.04 4.61 8.97
C SER A 104 -10.76 3.50 7.94
N ILE A 105 -11.65 2.51 7.87
CA ILE A 105 -11.64 1.39 6.90
C ILE A 105 -12.99 1.35 6.18
N PHE A 106 -12.96 1.17 4.86
CA PHE A 106 -14.16 1.01 4.04
C PHE A 106 -14.02 -0.16 3.07
N VAL A 107 -14.93 -1.12 3.17
CA VAL A 107 -15.07 -2.24 2.24
C VAL A 107 -15.86 -1.77 1.04
N LYS A 108 -15.23 -1.80 -0.13
CA LYS A 108 -15.76 -1.27 -1.40
C LYS A 108 -16.54 -2.31 -2.18
N ASN A 109 -16.01 -3.54 -2.22
CA ASN A 109 -16.61 -4.63 -2.96
C ASN A 109 -16.15 -5.97 -2.36
N ILE A 110 -16.92 -7.02 -2.61
CA ILE A 110 -16.56 -8.40 -2.32
C ILE A 110 -17.10 -9.31 -3.43
N ILE A 111 -16.29 -10.26 -3.86
CA ILE A 111 -16.68 -11.26 -4.86
C ILE A 111 -16.36 -12.66 -4.35
N ARG A 112 -17.13 -13.65 -4.79
CA ARG A 112 -16.77 -15.06 -4.59
C ARG A 112 -15.67 -15.43 -5.57
N VAL A 113 -14.67 -16.18 -5.11
CA VAL A 113 -13.56 -16.69 -5.94
C VAL A 113 -13.37 -18.18 -5.66
N ASN A 114 -12.60 -18.86 -6.51
CA ASN A 114 -12.30 -20.29 -6.33
C ASN A 114 -11.51 -20.53 -5.03
N ASP A 115 -11.64 -21.74 -4.48
CA ASP A 115 -11.06 -22.12 -3.19
C ASP A 115 -9.52 -22.14 -3.19
N ASP A 116 -8.89 -22.14 -4.36
CA ASP A 116 -7.44 -22.09 -4.56
C ASP A 116 -6.89 -20.65 -4.72
N PHE A 117 -7.77 -19.67 -4.97
CA PHE A 117 -7.39 -18.27 -5.16
C PHE A 117 -6.65 -17.70 -3.95
N SER A 118 -5.58 -16.95 -4.19
CA SER A 118 -4.84 -16.22 -3.17
C SER A 118 -4.63 -14.77 -3.57
N ALA A 119 -5.23 -13.86 -2.79
CA ALA A 119 -5.06 -12.41 -2.96
C ALA A 119 -3.57 -11.98 -3.05
N ARG A 120 -2.65 -12.73 -2.45
CA ARG A 120 -1.22 -12.40 -2.52
C ARG A 120 -0.54 -12.98 -3.77
N ARG A 121 -0.77 -14.26 -4.06
CA ARG A 121 -0.04 -15.00 -5.11
C ARG A 121 -0.59 -14.75 -6.51
N ASN A 122 -1.91 -14.57 -6.63
CA ASN A 122 -2.57 -14.27 -7.91
C ASN A 122 -2.45 -12.80 -8.32
N ALA A 123 -2.02 -11.91 -7.43
CA ALA A 123 -1.85 -10.49 -7.77
C ALA A 123 -0.71 -10.31 -8.77
N ILE A 124 -1.04 -9.83 -9.98
CA ILE A 124 -0.11 -9.62 -11.09
C ILE A 124 0.65 -8.29 -11.00
N SER A 125 0.09 -7.32 -10.28
CA SER A 125 0.74 -6.04 -10.03
C SER A 125 0.19 -5.32 -8.80
N ARG A 126 0.99 -4.41 -8.26
CA ARG A 126 0.59 -3.42 -7.26
C ARG A 126 1.04 -2.04 -7.74
N THR A 127 0.15 -1.07 -7.64
CA THR A 127 0.44 0.34 -7.93
C THR A 127 0.45 1.11 -6.63
N TYR A 128 1.54 1.83 -6.37
CA TYR A 128 1.67 2.74 -5.24
C TYR A 128 1.81 4.17 -5.72
N LEU A 129 1.36 5.11 -4.89
CA LEU A 129 1.59 6.54 -5.05
C LEU A 129 2.32 7.06 -3.82
N TYR A 130 3.43 7.76 -4.02
CA TYR A 130 4.01 8.61 -2.98
C TYR A 130 3.76 10.07 -3.31
N ARG A 131 3.16 10.82 -2.37
CA ARG A 131 2.89 12.25 -2.49
C ARG A 131 3.86 13.05 -1.64
N PHE A 132 4.50 14.04 -2.24
CA PHE A 132 5.31 15.02 -1.53
C PHE A 132 5.13 16.42 -2.11
N ALA A 133 5.45 17.42 -1.30
CA ALA A 133 5.30 18.83 -1.62
C ALA A 133 6.57 19.58 -1.21
N VAL A 134 7.14 20.34 -2.14
CA VAL A 134 8.38 21.10 -1.97
C VAL A 134 8.03 22.55 -1.74
N LEU A 135 8.54 23.15 -0.66
CA LEU A 135 8.34 24.57 -0.39
C LEU A 135 8.98 25.40 -1.50
N ARG A 136 8.23 26.36 -2.05
CA ARG A 136 8.74 27.36 -2.98
C ARG A 136 9.71 28.31 -2.28
N GLU A 137 10.64 28.87 -3.05
CA GLU A 137 11.55 29.90 -2.56
C GLU A 137 10.79 31.18 -2.17
N GLY A 138 11.42 32.00 -1.30
CA GLY A 138 10.88 33.31 -0.90
C GLY A 138 10.25 33.37 0.49
N LEU A 139 10.07 32.23 1.18
CA LEU A 139 9.62 32.21 2.58
C LEU A 139 10.80 32.28 3.56
N SER A 140 10.67 33.09 4.61
CA SER A 140 11.68 33.23 5.67
C SER A 140 11.93 31.90 6.41
N GLU A 141 13.20 31.64 6.78
CA GLU A 141 13.57 30.46 7.58
C GLU A 141 12.98 30.48 9.00
N LYS A 142 12.58 31.66 9.50
CA LYS A 142 11.94 31.81 10.81
C LYS A 142 10.48 31.35 10.82
N VAL A 143 9.86 31.18 9.65
CA VAL A 143 8.47 30.74 9.53
C VAL A 143 8.42 29.21 9.44
N SER A 144 7.61 28.60 10.30
CA SER A 144 7.33 27.18 10.23
C SER A 144 6.53 26.87 8.96
N ILE A 145 6.99 25.92 8.15
CA ILE A 145 6.26 25.48 6.96
C ILE A 145 4.86 24.94 7.30
N GLY A 146 4.66 24.49 8.55
CA GLY A 146 3.38 24.00 9.04
C GLY A 146 2.26 25.04 8.98
N GLN A 147 2.59 26.34 8.98
CA GLN A 147 1.62 27.43 8.81
C GLN A 147 0.94 27.41 7.44
N TYR A 148 1.56 26.78 6.44
CA TYR A 148 1.08 26.74 5.06
C TYR A 148 0.58 25.36 4.63
N ILE A 149 0.75 24.33 5.47
CA ILE A 149 0.30 22.97 5.17
C ILE A 149 -1.24 22.95 5.24
N PRO A 150 -1.94 22.61 4.15
CA PRO A 150 -3.39 22.42 4.20
C PRO A 150 -3.75 21.29 5.17
N VAL A 151 -4.75 21.51 6.02
CA VAL A 151 -5.10 20.59 7.11
C VAL A 151 -5.50 19.20 6.59
N GLU A 152 -6.11 19.13 5.42
CA GLU A 152 -6.49 17.91 4.72
C GLU A 152 -5.29 17.10 4.21
N GLU A 153 -4.14 17.76 3.98
CA GLU A 153 -2.90 17.12 3.55
C GLU A 153 -2.05 16.64 4.74
N TRP A 154 -2.44 17.00 5.97
CA TRP A 154 -1.72 16.58 7.17
C TRP A 154 -1.71 15.06 7.30
N LYS A 155 -0.50 14.49 7.38
CA LYS A 155 -0.27 13.04 7.33
C LYS A 155 -0.92 12.38 6.10
N ARG A 156 -0.96 13.08 4.96
CA ARG A 156 -1.37 12.60 3.63
C ARG A 156 -0.37 12.90 2.52
N CYS A 157 0.52 13.84 2.77
CA CYS A 157 1.59 14.27 1.89
C CYS A 157 2.83 14.55 2.74
N LEU A 158 4.02 14.28 2.18
CA LEU A 158 5.29 14.68 2.80
C LEU A 158 5.62 16.12 2.39
N PHE A 159 5.72 17.03 3.36
CA PHE A 159 6.16 18.40 3.11
C PHE A 159 7.65 18.56 3.41
N ILE A 160 8.41 19.13 2.47
CA ILE A 160 9.86 19.36 2.63
C ILE A 160 10.25 20.80 2.31
N ARG A 161 11.31 21.26 2.98
CA ARG A 161 11.96 22.56 2.77
C ARG A 161 13.44 22.36 2.48
N PRO A 162 13.81 21.91 1.27
CA PRO A 162 15.21 21.82 0.89
C PRO A 162 15.78 23.21 0.54
N LYS A 163 17.11 23.35 0.54
CA LYS A 163 17.79 24.57 0.04
C LYS A 163 17.72 24.71 -1.48
N GLN A 164 17.65 23.58 -2.17
CA GLN A 164 17.53 23.46 -3.63
C GLN A 164 16.78 22.18 -3.95
N PHE A 165 16.05 22.15 -5.05
CA PHE A 165 15.34 20.94 -5.49
C PHE A 165 15.25 20.88 -7.01
N ASP A 166 15.97 19.93 -7.60
CA ASP A 166 15.97 19.67 -9.04
C ASP A 166 15.08 18.46 -9.36
N ILE A 167 13.88 18.74 -9.87
CA ILE A 167 12.92 17.71 -10.25
C ILE A 167 13.35 16.94 -11.51
N GLU A 168 14.15 17.52 -12.40
CA GLU A 168 14.60 16.84 -13.60
C GLU A 168 15.66 15.78 -13.24
N LYS A 169 16.58 16.09 -12.32
CA LYS A 169 17.46 15.07 -11.71
C LYS A 169 16.67 13.98 -10.97
N PHE A 170 15.59 14.34 -10.29
CA PHE A 170 14.70 13.35 -9.66
C PHE A 170 14.13 12.38 -10.70
N LYS A 171 13.56 12.92 -11.79
CA LYS A 171 12.94 12.15 -12.87
C LYS A 171 13.95 11.26 -13.59
N GLU A 172 15.12 11.79 -13.91
CA GLU A 172 16.22 11.03 -14.52
C GLU A 172 16.60 9.83 -13.65
N ALA A 173 16.87 10.07 -12.37
CA ALA A 173 17.26 9.03 -11.42
C ALA A 173 16.14 8.00 -11.17
N ALA A 174 14.87 8.41 -11.24
CA ALA A 174 13.73 7.52 -11.06
C ALA A 174 13.72 6.39 -12.10
N LYS A 175 14.14 6.68 -13.34
CA LYS A 175 14.20 5.68 -14.42
C LYS A 175 15.19 4.57 -14.17
N TYR A 176 16.22 4.77 -13.34
CA TYR A 176 17.20 3.72 -13.03
C TYR A 176 16.61 2.56 -12.22
N PHE A 177 15.44 2.75 -11.58
CA PHE A 177 14.75 1.71 -10.84
C PHE A 177 13.82 0.83 -11.69
N GLU A 178 13.47 1.26 -12.91
CA GLU A 178 12.60 0.49 -13.79
C GLU A 178 13.32 -0.78 -14.29
N GLY A 179 12.55 -1.87 -14.48
CA GLY A 179 13.08 -3.17 -14.88
C GLY A 179 13.37 -4.11 -13.70
N TYR A 180 14.25 -5.09 -13.95
CA TYR A 180 14.55 -6.17 -13.02
C TYR A 180 15.85 -5.91 -12.26
N HIS A 181 15.76 -5.71 -10.94
CA HIS A 181 16.91 -5.39 -10.08
C HIS A 181 16.88 -6.16 -8.77
N ASP A 182 18.05 -6.32 -8.15
CA ASP A 182 18.16 -6.73 -6.75
C ASP A 182 18.02 -5.52 -5.82
N PHE A 183 16.87 -5.41 -5.14
CA PHE A 183 16.58 -4.29 -4.24
C PHE A 183 17.10 -4.50 -2.81
N THR A 184 18.12 -5.33 -2.60
CA THR A 184 18.71 -5.57 -1.27
C THR A 184 19.16 -4.28 -0.60
N THR A 185 19.78 -3.33 -1.33
CA THR A 185 20.20 -2.02 -0.78
C THR A 185 19.00 -1.15 -0.38
N PHE A 186 17.86 -1.32 -1.03
CA PHE A 186 16.65 -0.52 -0.85
C PHE A 186 15.64 -1.16 0.10
N LYS A 187 15.98 -2.23 0.83
CA LYS A 187 15.09 -2.83 1.83
C LYS A 187 15.44 -2.38 3.24
N LYS A 188 14.46 -2.37 4.13
CA LYS A 188 14.73 -2.34 5.57
C LYS A 188 15.21 -3.72 6.02
N PHE A 189 16.43 -3.80 6.55
CA PHE A 189 17.00 -5.04 7.06
C PHE A 189 16.35 -5.40 8.39
N ASP A 190 15.87 -6.64 8.48
CA ASP A 190 15.35 -7.25 9.70
C ASP A 190 16.32 -8.36 10.10
N LYS A 191 16.88 -8.28 11.30
CA LYS A 191 17.88 -9.25 11.81
C LYS A 191 17.31 -10.67 11.87
N LEU A 192 15.99 -10.82 11.98
CA LEU A 192 15.29 -12.09 12.20
C LEU A 192 14.87 -12.81 10.89
N LYS A 193 15.01 -12.19 9.71
CA LYS A 193 14.54 -12.75 8.43
C LYS A 193 15.58 -12.60 7.34
N GLN A 194 16.53 -13.54 7.30
CA GLN A 194 17.71 -13.45 6.43
C GLN A 194 17.52 -14.07 5.03
N HIS A 195 16.52 -14.93 4.82
CA HIS A 195 16.38 -15.73 3.58
C HIS A 195 15.17 -15.37 2.73
N LYS A 196 15.14 -14.16 2.16
CA LYS A 196 14.15 -13.80 1.13
C LYS A 196 14.82 -13.26 -0.12
N HIS A 197 14.34 -13.74 -1.27
CA HIS A 197 14.70 -13.20 -2.57
C HIS A 197 14.28 -11.73 -2.65
N ASN A 198 15.23 -10.84 -2.95
CA ASN A 198 15.02 -9.38 -2.97
C ASN A 198 14.92 -8.81 -4.38
N ARG A 199 15.09 -9.64 -5.41
CA ARG A 199 14.92 -9.19 -6.79
C ARG A 199 13.46 -8.90 -7.08
N ARG A 200 13.17 -7.77 -7.71
CA ARG A 200 11.84 -7.33 -8.09
C ARG A 200 11.86 -6.76 -9.49
N TYR A 201 10.70 -6.81 -10.13
CA TYR A 201 10.46 -6.14 -11.40
C TYR A 201 9.57 -4.93 -11.15
N ILE A 202 10.07 -3.74 -11.47
CA ILE A 202 9.30 -2.50 -11.51
C ILE A 202 8.91 -2.24 -12.95
N TYR A 203 7.60 -2.17 -13.20
CA TYR A 203 7.06 -1.97 -14.53
C TYR A 203 7.19 -0.50 -14.98
N SER A 204 6.93 0.44 -14.06
CA SER A 204 7.03 1.86 -14.36
C SER A 204 7.19 2.70 -13.10
N ILE A 205 7.85 3.85 -13.27
CA ILE A 205 7.85 4.98 -12.33
C ILE A 205 7.48 6.25 -13.09
N ASN A 206 6.36 6.83 -12.70
CA ASN A 206 5.82 8.06 -13.29
C ASN A 206 5.85 9.17 -12.24
N VAL A 207 6.53 10.27 -12.56
CA VAL A 207 6.63 11.45 -11.70
C VAL A 207 5.90 12.58 -12.38
N ARG A 208 4.84 13.10 -11.74
CA ARG A 208 3.98 14.13 -12.32
C ARG A 208 3.68 15.22 -11.30
N PRO A 209 3.39 16.45 -11.73
CA PRO A 209 2.85 17.48 -10.84
C PRO A 209 1.59 16.96 -10.13
N GLY A 210 1.57 17.12 -8.82
CA GLY A 210 0.40 16.85 -7.97
C GLY A 210 -0.38 18.14 -7.68
N GLN A 211 -1.44 18.02 -6.89
CA GLN A 211 -2.21 19.13 -6.34
C GLN A 211 -2.71 18.76 -4.93
N PRO A 212 -3.03 19.73 -4.06
CA PRO A 212 -3.70 19.44 -2.78
C PRO A 212 -5.13 18.93 -3.01
N ILE A 213 -5.62 18.08 -2.10
CA ILE A 213 -6.91 17.37 -2.25
C ILE A 213 -8.11 18.32 -2.25
N VAL A 214 -8.20 19.28 -1.32
CA VAL A 214 -9.41 20.12 -1.16
C VAL A 214 -9.28 21.46 -1.86
N THR A 215 -8.07 22.04 -1.92
CA THR A 215 -7.86 23.29 -2.68
C THR A 215 -8.00 23.14 -4.19
N SER A 216 -8.18 21.92 -4.71
CA SER A 216 -8.68 21.75 -6.08
C SER A 216 -10.05 22.40 -6.28
N TYR A 217 -10.86 22.56 -5.22
CA TYR A 217 -12.15 23.26 -5.28
C TYR A 217 -12.00 24.74 -5.67
N THR A 218 -10.91 25.40 -5.25
CA THR A 218 -10.67 26.80 -5.59
C THR A 218 -10.04 26.96 -6.98
N ASN A 219 -9.68 25.86 -7.66
CA ASN A 219 -8.91 25.84 -8.91
C ASN A 219 -7.64 26.70 -8.87
N THR A 220 -7.14 27.00 -7.68
CA THR A 220 -5.93 27.79 -7.48
C THR A 220 -4.79 26.86 -7.10
N PRO A 221 -3.66 26.89 -7.83
CA PRO A 221 -2.46 26.19 -7.42
C PRO A 221 -2.03 26.62 -6.01
N SER A 222 -1.39 25.72 -5.27
CA SER A 222 -0.82 26.10 -3.98
C SER A 222 0.20 27.24 -4.18
N PRO A 223 0.06 28.37 -3.47
CA PRO A 223 1.01 29.48 -3.61
C PRO A 223 2.36 29.16 -2.95
N TYR A 224 2.41 28.19 -2.04
CA TYR A 224 3.56 27.92 -1.18
C TYR A 224 4.33 26.66 -1.53
N PHE A 225 3.70 25.68 -2.20
CA PHE A 225 4.34 24.39 -2.46
C PHE A 225 4.14 23.92 -3.90
N ASP A 226 5.18 23.28 -4.43
CA ASP A 226 5.10 22.46 -5.63
C ASP A 226 4.86 21.00 -5.24
N TYR A 227 3.69 20.48 -5.62
CA TYR A 227 3.28 19.11 -5.31
C TYR A 227 3.76 18.14 -6.39
N TRP A 228 4.12 16.94 -5.96
CA TRP A 228 4.60 15.88 -6.82
C TRP A 228 4.01 14.52 -6.41
N ASP A 229 3.51 13.83 -7.42
CA ASP A 229 2.96 12.49 -7.34
C ASP A 229 3.96 11.51 -8.00
N VAL A 230 4.46 10.56 -7.22
CA VAL A 230 5.35 9.49 -7.70
C VAL A 230 4.58 8.18 -7.71
N GLU A 231 4.10 7.81 -8.88
CA GLU A 231 3.45 6.52 -9.10
C GLU A 231 4.49 5.45 -9.43
N ILE A 232 4.42 4.32 -8.73
CA ILE A 232 5.31 3.17 -8.93
C ILE A 232 4.46 1.93 -9.10
N LYS A 233 4.56 1.29 -10.27
CA LYS A 233 3.88 0.04 -10.57
C LYS A 233 4.90 -1.09 -10.68
N GLY A 234 4.62 -2.23 -10.04
CA GLY A 234 5.51 -3.39 -10.08
C GLY A 234 4.81 -4.68 -9.67
N HIS A 235 5.46 -5.82 -9.90
CA HIS A 235 4.90 -7.12 -9.53
C HIS A 235 4.75 -7.25 -8.01
N SER A 236 5.82 -6.94 -7.27
CA SER A 236 5.83 -6.94 -5.80
C SER A 236 6.96 -6.08 -5.28
N PHE A 237 6.96 -5.77 -3.98
CA PHE A 237 7.95 -4.91 -3.34
C PHE A 237 8.53 -5.56 -2.09
N VAL A 238 9.80 -5.26 -1.77
CA VAL A 238 10.42 -5.62 -0.48
C VAL A 238 10.05 -4.60 0.61
N HIS A 239 10.31 -4.95 1.87
CA HIS A 239 9.98 -4.11 3.02
C HIS A 239 10.67 -2.75 2.93
N ASN A 240 9.90 -1.65 3.04
CA ASN A 240 10.32 -0.25 2.87
C ASN A 240 10.86 0.14 1.48
N GLN A 241 10.78 -0.73 0.46
CA GLN A 241 11.41 -0.48 -0.84
C GLN A 241 11.09 0.90 -1.41
N ILE A 242 9.79 1.20 -1.56
CA ILE A 242 9.31 2.43 -2.18
C ILE A 242 9.76 3.66 -1.39
N ARG A 243 9.67 3.63 -0.07
CA ARG A 243 10.06 4.76 0.79
C ARG A 243 11.57 5.03 0.72
N ARG A 244 12.39 3.97 0.58
CA ARG A 244 13.84 4.11 0.41
C ARG A 244 14.20 4.60 -0.98
N MET A 245 13.51 4.10 -2.02
CA MET A 245 13.66 4.60 -3.39
C MET A 245 13.32 6.09 -3.48
N VAL A 246 12.11 6.49 -3.08
CA VAL A 246 11.70 7.90 -3.15
C VAL A 246 12.57 8.79 -2.24
N GLY A 247 13.03 8.30 -1.08
CA GLY A 247 14.00 9.01 -0.26
C GLY A 247 15.34 9.25 -0.96
N SER A 248 15.85 8.25 -1.71
CA SER A 248 17.05 8.42 -2.53
C SER A 248 16.84 9.43 -3.66
N LEU A 249 15.66 9.45 -4.30
CA LEU A 249 15.33 10.40 -5.35
C LEU A 249 15.23 11.84 -4.81
N ILE A 250 14.61 12.04 -3.64
CA ILE A 250 14.62 13.35 -2.96
C ILE A 250 16.07 13.76 -2.64
N THR A 251 16.90 12.82 -2.19
CA THR A 251 18.31 13.10 -1.87
C THR A 251 19.11 13.53 -3.10
N VAL A 252 18.88 12.91 -4.26
CA VAL A 252 19.40 13.34 -5.57
C VAL A 252 18.92 14.73 -5.93
N ALA A 253 17.61 14.98 -5.85
CA ALA A 253 17.02 16.28 -6.20
C ALA A 253 17.57 17.43 -5.34
N THR A 254 17.94 17.15 -4.09
CA THR A 254 18.58 18.13 -3.19
C THR A 254 20.10 18.29 -3.41
N GLY A 255 20.69 17.54 -4.34
CA GLY A 255 22.12 17.59 -4.68
C GLY A 255 23.05 16.98 -3.63
N LYS A 256 22.53 16.13 -2.73
CA LYS A 256 23.33 15.48 -1.68
C LYS A 256 24.04 14.22 -2.18
N ILE A 257 23.51 13.61 -3.23
CA ILE A 257 24.08 12.47 -3.95
C ILE A 257 23.79 12.67 -5.45
N GLU A 258 24.52 11.98 -6.31
CA GLU A 258 24.34 12.03 -7.76
C GLU A 258 23.45 10.89 -8.26
N PRO A 259 22.76 11.02 -9.41
CA PRO A 259 21.97 9.94 -10.01
C PRO A 259 22.76 8.62 -10.18
N ARG A 260 24.07 8.70 -10.44
CA ARG A 260 24.96 7.53 -10.54
C ARG A 260 25.06 6.71 -9.25
N ASP A 261 24.87 7.34 -8.08
CA ASP A 261 24.94 6.64 -6.79
C ASP A 261 23.78 5.66 -6.64
N ILE A 262 22.62 5.97 -7.22
CA ILE A 262 21.49 5.02 -7.31
C ILE A 262 21.85 3.82 -8.17
N LYS A 263 22.50 4.03 -9.33
CA LYS A 263 22.97 2.91 -10.16
C LYS A 263 23.93 2.03 -9.36
N LEU A 264 24.92 2.61 -8.67
CA LEU A 264 25.86 1.85 -7.85
C LEU A 264 25.16 1.03 -6.76
N MET A 265 24.18 1.62 -6.07
CA MET A 265 23.38 0.91 -5.05
C MET A 265 22.59 -0.28 -5.60
N LEU A 266 22.16 -0.23 -6.87
CA LEU A 266 21.48 -1.33 -7.55
C LEU A 266 22.45 -2.41 -8.05
N HIS A 267 23.61 -2.01 -8.56
CA HIS A 267 24.63 -2.94 -9.09
C HIS A 267 25.38 -3.68 -7.98
N ILE A 268 25.52 -3.07 -6.80
CA ILE A 268 26.20 -3.66 -5.63
C ILE A 268 25.15 -3.87 -4.53
N PRO A 269 24.30 -4.92 -4.61
CA PRO A 269 23.21 -5.13 -3.68
C PRO A 269 23.72 -5.54 -2.29
N SER A 270 23.72 -4.60 -1.33
CA SER A 270 24.17 -4.85 0.04
C SER A 270 23.60 -3.86 1.03
N LYS A 271 23.51 -4.23 2.31
CA LYS A 271 23.20 -3.28 3.39
C LYS A 271 24.25 -2.17 3.48
N HIS A 272 25.49 -2.48 3.13
CA HIS A 272 26.64 -1.57 3.22
C HIS A 272 26.71 -0.59 2.05
N SER A 273 26.02 -0.87 0.95
CA SER A 273 25.94 0.04 -0.20
C SER A 273 24.99 1.21 0.04
N TRP A 274 24.20 1.19 1.11
CA TRP A 274 23.27 2.28 1.41
C TRP A 274 24.02 3.56 1.77
N VAL A 275 23.81 4.61 0.98
CA VAL A 275 24.42 5.92 1.21
C VAL A 275 23.78 6.59 2.43
N SER A 276 24.60 6.97 3.41
CA SER A 276 24.14 7.43 4.74
C SER A 276 23.38 8.76 4.73
N GLN A 277 23.58 9.58 3.69
CA GLN A 277 22.87 10.84 3.47
C GLN A 277 21.39 10.61 3.14
N ILE A 278 21.01 9.39 2.74
CA ILE A 278 19.64 9.06 2.36
C ILE A 278 18.83 8.67 3.59
N THR A 279 17.74 9.39 3.79
CA THR A 279 16.73 9.06 4.80
C THR A 279 15.56 8.33 4.17
N SER A 280 15.12 7.23 4.80
CA SER A 280 13.84 6.61 4.43
C SER A 280 12.70 7.56 4.79
N ILE A 281 11.91 7.95 3.80
CA ILE A 281 10.85 8.95 4.00
C ILE A 281 9.69 8.42 4.87
N PRO A 282 8.90 9.32 5.48
CA PRO A 282 7.73 8.97 6.27
C PRO A 282 6.68 8.15 5.50
N PRO A 283 5.90 7.30 6.18
CA PRO A 283 4.92 6.42 5.52
C PRO A 283 3.64 7.13 5.08
N HIS A 284 3.29 8.26 5.67
CA HIS A 284 2.00 8.94 5.48
C HIS A 284 1.84 9.64 4.11
N GLY A 285 2.91 9.75 3.32
CA GLY A 285 2.82 10.15 1.92
C GLY A 285 2.54 8.97 0.98
N LEU A 286 2.61 7.72 1.46
CA LEU A 286 2.52 6.50 0.65
C LEU A 286 1.10 5.92 0.67
N TYR A 287 0.62 5.55 -0.52
CA TYR A 287 -0.68 4.93 -0.76
C TYR A 287 -0.50 3.66 -1.58
N LEU A 288 -1.09 2.55 -1.14
CA LEU A 288 -1.39 1.42 -2.03
C LEU A 288 -2.64 1.76 -2.85
N CYS A 289 -2.46 2.09 -4.12
CA CYS A 289 -3.51 2.60 -4.99
C CYS A 289 -4.32 1.50 -5.65
N ASN A 290 -3.68 0.41 -6.09
CA ASN A 290 -4.35 -0.68 -6.77
C ASN A 290 -3.62 -2.01 -6.60
N VAL A 291 -4.38 -3.11 -6.65
CA VAL A 291 -3.88 -4.47 -6.77
C VAL A 291 -4.62 -5.12 -7.93
N GLU A 292 -3.87 -5.54 -8.95
CA GLU A 292 -4.44 -6.12 -10.16
C GLU A 292 -4.37 -7.64 -10.12
N TYR A 293 -5.38 -8.27 -10.69
CA TYR A 293 -5.52 -9.72 -10.85
C TYR A 293 -5.90 -10.01 -12.30
N LYS A 294 -5.70 -11.25 -12.73
CA LYS A 294 -6.23 -11.71 -14.01
C LYS A 294 -7.76 -11.77 -13.94
N PRO A 295 -8.52 -11.28 -14.95
CA PRO A 295 -9.97 -11.32 -14.92
C PRO A 295 -10.54 -12.73 -14.68
N GLU A 296 -9.93 -13.76 -15.24
CA GLU A 296 -10.33 -15.15 -15.07
C GLU A 296 -10.16 -15.68 -13.64
N ASP A 297 -9.23 -15.12 -12.85
CA ASP A 297 -9.04 -15.47 -11.44
C ASP A 297 -10.16 -14.89 -10.55
N LEU A 298 -10.91 -13.90 -11.05
CA LEU A 298 -11.99 -13.21 -10.34
C LEU A 298 -13.36 -13.86 -10.59
N ILE A 299 -13.43 -14.85 -11.48
CA ILE A 299 -14.67 -15.57 -11.80
C ILE A 299 -14.72 -16.86 -10.98
N TYR A 300 -15.74 -16.99 -10.13
CA TYR A 300 -16.04 -18.26 -9.49
C TYR A 300 -16.63 -19.24 -10.51
N LYS A 301 -15.98 -20.37 -10.74
CA LYS A 301 -16.49 -21.44 -11.61
C LYS A 301 -17.19 -22.49 -10.75
N SER A 302 -18.47 -22.74 -11.00
CA SER A 302 -19.18 -23.77 -10.26
C SER A 302 -18.68 -25.15 -10.71
N LYS A 303 -18.66 -26.14 -9.81
CA LYS A 303 -18.26 -27.52 -10.18
C LYS A 303 -19.15 -28.13 -11.29
N ASN A 304 -20.34 -27.58 -11.51
CA ASN A 304 -21.29 -28.06 -12.53
C ASN A 304 -20.96 -27.54 -13.95
N ASP A 305 -20.12 -26.52 -14.08
CA ASP A 305 -19.78 -25.95 -15.40
C ASP A 305 -18.69 -26.75 -16.14
N ASN A 306 -18.00 -27.66 -15.45
CA ASN A 306 -16.95 -28.51 -16.04
C ASN A 306 -17.50 -29.82 -16.66
N GLU A 307 -18.75 -30.20 -16.40
CA GLU A 307 -19.35 -31.41 -16.99
C GLU A 307 -20.01 -31.16 -18.35
N ILE A 308 -20.32 -29.91 -18.72
CA ILE A 308 -21.04 -29.60 -19.96
C ILE A 308 -20.10 -29.52 -21.18
N VAL A 309 -18.78 -29.37 -20.99
CA VAL A 309 -17.81 -29.23 -22.10
C VAL A 309 -17.13 -30.56 -22.48
N SER A 310 -17.43 -31.66 -21.78
CA SER A 310 -16.88 -33.00 -22.08
C SER A 310 -17.89 -34.00 -22.63
N GLY A 311 -19.11 -33.55 -22.94
CA GLY A 311 -20.14 -34.35 -23.60
C GLY A 311 -20.74 -33.60 -24.78
N ASN A 312 -20.07 -33.67 -25.93
CA ASN A 312 -20.66 -33.72 -27.28
C ASN A 312 -19.57 -33.99 -28.32
#